data_AF-A0A645IUN2-F1
#
_entry.id   AF-A0A645IUN2-F1
#
_cell.length_a   1.000
_cell.length_b   1.000
_cell.length_c   1.000
_cell.angle_alpha   90.00
_cell.angle_beta   90.00
_cell.angle_gamma   90.00
#
_symmetry.space_group_name_H-M   'P 1'
#
loop_
_entity.id
_entity.type
_entity.pdbx_description
1 polymer ?
#
loop_
_entity_poly.entity_id
_entity_poly.type
_entity_poly.pdbx_seq_one_letter_code
_entity_poly.pdbx_strand_id
1 'polypeptide(L)'
;MNHVDDVREFLSSRRARLTPEQAGLPAYGGHRRVKGLRREEVALLAGVSVDYYVRLERGNLSGASDSVLESLARALQLDDIEREYLYDLAHQSPTPGPRTRAASPKPRPVIQ
;
A
#
# COMPACT_ATOMS: atom_id res chain seq x y z
N MET A 1 4.35 18.16 11.10
CA MET A 1 4.12 16.77 10.68
C MET A 1 4.58 16.63 9.24
N ASN A 2 5.18 15.50 8.91
CA ASN A 2 5.75 15.23 7.60
C ASN A 2 4.87 14.16 6.96
N HIS A 3 4.36 14.43 5.75
CA HIS A 3 3.33 13.63 5.09
C HIS A 3 3.59 12.11 5.09
N VAL A 4 4.85 11.75 4.88
CA VAL A 4 5.34 10.36 4.88
C VAL A 4 5.10 9.67 6.23
N ASP A 5 5.28 10.40 7.33
CA ASP A 5 5.07 9.90 8.68
C ASP A 5 3.57 9.74 8.98
N ASP A 6 2.73 10.68 8.53
CA ASP A 6 1.26 10.61 8.69
C ASP A 6 0.68 9.39 7.97
N VAL A 7 1.11 9.12 6.73
CA VAL A 7 0.70 7.93 5.96
C VAL A 7 1.14 6.65 6.66
N ARG A 8 2.39 6.61 7.12
CA ARG A 8 2.95 5.44 7.79
C ARG A 8 2.21 5.13 9.08
N GLU A 9 1.96 6.14 9.90
CA GLU A 9 1.24 5.99 11.16
C GLU A 9 -0.20 5.56 10.94
N PHE A 10 -0.88 6.17 9.97
CA PHE A 10 -2.24 5.79 9.58
C PHE A 10 -2.31 4.33 9.14
N LEU A 11 -1.55 3.90 8.14
CA LEU A 11 -1.62 2.53 7.64
C LEU A 11 -1.17 1.50 8.69
N SER A 12 -0.13 1.80 9.46
CA SER A 12 0.36 0.91 10.51
C SER A 12 -0.65 0.73 11.65
N SER A 13 -1.34 1.81 12.07
CA SER A 13 -2.34 1.76 13.14
C SER A 13 -3.59 0.99 12.71
N ARG A 14 -4.10 1.22 11.50
CA ARG A 14 -5.25 0.48 10.93
C ARG A 14 -4.95 -1.00 10.79
N ARG A 15 -3.74 -1.36 10.32
CA ARG A 15 -3.29 -2.76 10.23
C ARG A 15 -3.19 -3.43 11.61
N ALA A 16 -2.67 -2.71 12.61
CA ALA A 16 -2.50 -3.26 13.96
C ALA A 16 -3.85 -3.47 14.69
N ARG A 17 -4.89 -2.70 14.33
CA ARG A 17 -6.24 -2.80 14.90
C ARG A 17 -6.99 -4.06 14.47
N LEU A 18 -6.77 -4.53 13.25
CA LEU A 18 -7.48 -5.68 12.70
C LEU A 18 -6.79 -7.00 13.00
N THR A 19 -7.58 -7.96 13.46
CA THR A 19 -7.17 -9.37 13.51
C THR A 19 -7.45 -10.06 12.17
N PRO A 20 -6.73 -11.14 11.86
CA PRO A 20 -6.97 -11.92 10.65
C PRO A 20 -8.38 -12.52 10.61
N GLU A 21 -8.91 -12.93 11.77
CA GLU A 21 -10.26 -13.44 11.88
C GLU A 21 -11.30 -12.38 11.51
N GLN A 22 -11.14 -11.15 12.01
CA GLN A 22 -11.99 -10.02 11.61
C GLN A 22 -11.89 -9.74 10.11
N ALA A 23 -10.70 -9.90 9.52
CA ALA A 23 -10.48 -9.72 8.08
C ALA A 23 -10.95 -10.91 7.22
N GLY A 24 -11.59 -11.92 7.82
CA GLY A 24 -12.07 -13.11 7.11
C GLY A 24 -10.96 -14.06 6.67
N LEU A 25 -9.75 -13.89 7.21
CA LEU A 25 -8.63 -14.80 6.98
C LEU A 25 -8.64 -15.90 8.05
N PRO A 26 -8.47 -17.17 7.65
CA PRO A 26 -8.20 -18.22 8.61
C PRO A 26 -6.97 -17.86 9.44
N ALA A 27 -7.10 -17.94 10.77
CA ALA A 27 -5.96 -17.82 11.67
C ALA A 27 -5.07 -19.06 11.53
N TYR A 28 -4.33 -19.17 10.42
CA TYR A 28 -3.30 -20.20 10.24
C TYR A 28 -2.17 -19.92 11.25
N GLY A 29 -2.33 -20.50 12.44
CA GLY A 29 -1.52 -20.21 13.62
C GLY A 29 -0.32 -21.15 13.76
N GLY A 30 0.76 -20.86 13.04
CA GLY A 30 2.12 -21.12 13.53
C GLY A 30 2.69 -19.83 14.15
N HIS A 31 3.54 -19.93 15.18
CA HIS A 31 4.18 -18.85 15.96
C HIS A 31 4.00 -17.41 15.39
N ARG A 32 2.86 -16.78 15.68
CA ARG A 32 2.54 -15.43 15.19
C ARG A 32 3.23 -14.39 16.08
N ARG A 33 4.04 -13.54 15.45
CA ARG A 33 4.81 -12.47 16.14
C ARG A 33 4.07 -11.13 16.24
N VAL A 34 2.98 -10.94 15.51
CA VAL A 34 2.20 -9.69 15.46
C VAL A 34 0.77 -9.92 15.94
N LYS A 35 0.21 -8.99 16.72
CA LYS A 35 -1.17 -9.11 17.22
C LYS A 35 -2.23 -8.80 16.16
N GLY A 36 -1.94 -7.87 15.25
CA GLY A 36 -2.80 -7.53 14.12
C GLY A 36 -2.42 -8.23 12.83
N LEU A 37 -2.95 -7.74 11.71
CA LEU A 37 -2.65 -8.25 10.36
C LEU A 37 -1.17 -8.14 10.01
N ARG A 38 -0.63 -9.13 9.33
CA ARG A 38 0.67 -9.09 8.65
C ARG A 38 0.55 -8.27 7.38
N ARG A 39 1.69 -7.74 6.93
CA ARG A 39 1.77 -7.02 5.64
C ARG A 39 1.35 -7.90 4.46
N GLU A 40 1.74 -9.17 4.50
CA GLU A 40 1.38 -10.18 3.51
C GLU A 40 -0.15 -10.43 3.49
N GLU A 41 -0.77 -10.49 4.67
CA GLU A 41 -2.22 -10.69 4.83
C GLU A 41 -2.99 -9.48 4.25
N VAL A 42 -2.56 -8.25 4.53
CA VAL A 42 -3.17 -7.04 3.94
C VAL A 42 -3.00 -7.00 2.42
N ALA A 43 -1.80 -7.30 1.93
CA ALA A 43 -1.51 -7.31 0.50
C ALA A 43 -2.38 -8.34 -0.24
N LEU A 44 -2.56 -9.52 0.35
CA LEU A 44 -3.46 -10.56 -0.16
C LEU A 44 -4.91 -10.05 -0.24
N LEU A 45 -5.42 -9.46 0.84
CA LEU A 45 -6.79 -8.93 0.91
C LEU A 45 -7.03 -7.78 -0.07
N ALA A 46 -6.04 -6.92 -0.26
CA ALA A 46 -6.11 -5.78 -1.17
C ALA A 46 -5.78 -6.14 -2.63
N GLY A 47 -5.40 -7.40 -2.92
CA GLY A 47 -5.06 -7.82 -4.28
C GLY A 47 -3.79 -7.16 -4.83
N VAL A 48 -2.84 -6.79 -3.97
CA VAL A 48 -1.58 -6.13 -4.35
C VAL A 48 -0.36 -6.94 -3.95
N SER A 49 0.80 -6.65 -4.54
CA SER A 49 2.06 -7.25 -4.11
C SER A 49 2.47 -6.77 -2.72
N VAL A 50 3.08 -7.66 -1.93
CA VAL A 50 3.56 -7.35 -0.57
C VAL A 50 4.54 -6.17 -0.57
N ASP A 51 5.49 -6.15 -1.51
CA ASP A 51 6.44 -5.04 -1.67
C ASP A 51 5.75 -3.72 -2.01
N TYR A 52 4.62 -3.77 -2.70
CA TYR A 52 3.86 -2.56 -2.98
C TYR A 52 3.23 -2.02 -1.70
N TYR A 53 2.54 -2.87 -0.93
CA TYR A 53 1.99 -2.46 0.37
C TYR A 53 3.08 -1.96 1.35
N VAL A 54 4.25 -2.60 1.39
CA VAL A 54 5.39 -2.14 2.20
C VAL A 54 5.83 -0.72 1.81
N ARG A 55 5.84 -0.39 0.51
CA ARG A 55 6.16 0.98 0.04
C ARG A 55 5.08 1.97 0.45
N LEU A 56 3.81 1.62 0.31
CA LEU A 56 2.69 2.46 0.75
C LEU A 56 2.77 2.72 2.27
N GLU A 57 2.96 1.68 3.09
CA GLU A 57 3.10 1.78 4.55
C GLU A 57 4.34 2.56 4.98
N ARG A 58 5.38 2.66 4.14
CA ARG A 58 6.55 3.51 4.39
C ARG A 58 6.31 4.99 4.06
N GLY A 59 5.09 5.36 3.66
CA GLY A 59 4.70 6.74 3.37
C GLY A 59 4.79 7.13 1.91
N ASN A 60 4.95 6.17 1.01
CA ASN A 60 4.96 6.41 -0.44
C ASN A 60 3.63 5.96 -1.06
N LEU A 61 2.59 6.80 -0.97
CA LEU A 61 1.33 6.60 -1.71
C LEU A 61 1.40 7.09 -3.16
N SER A 62 2.54 7.65 -3.58
CA SER A 62 2.74 8.20 -4.91
C SER A 62 2.55 7.12 -5.99
N GLY A 63 1.53 7.28 -6.82
CA GLY A 63 1.17 6.31 -7.87
C GLY A 63 0.24 5.18 -7.43
N ALA A 64 -0.40 5.30 -6.26
CA ALA A 64 -1.57 4.49 -5.93
C ALA A 64 -2.79 4.99 -6.72
N SER A 65 -3.41 4.10 -7.49
CA SER A 65 -4.67 4.39 -8.18
C SER A 65 -5.85 4.35 -7.21
N ASP A 66 -6.94 5.04 -7.53
CA ASP A 66 -8.17 5.02 -6.74
C ASP A 66 -8.69 3.60 -6.45
N SER A 67 -8.54 2.68 -7.41
CA SER A 67 -8.91 1.28 -7.22
C SER A 67 -8.04 0.57 -6.16
N VAL A 68 -6.77 0.95 -6.05
CA VAL A 68 -5.86 0.42 -5.02
C VAL A 68 -6.23 1.00 -3.65
N LEU A 69 -6.53 2.30 -3.59
CA LEU A 69 -6.98 2.95 -2.36
C LEU A 69 -8.29 2.34 -1.86
N GLU A 70 -9.25 2.08 -2.75
CA GLU A 70 -10.51 1.42 -2.42
C GLU A 70 -10.28 -0.02 -1.94
N SER A 71 -9.40 -0.77 -2.61
CA SER A 71 -9.06 -2.15 -2.20
C SER A 71 -8.38 -2.17 -0.82
N LEU A 72 -7.53 -1.20 -0.52
CA LEU A 72 -6.92 -1.04 0.80
C LEU A 72 -7.94 -0.64 1.86
N ALA A 73 -8.85 0.29 1.54
CA ALA A 73 -9.92 0.68 2.44
C ALA A 73 -10.81 -0.50 2.82
N ARG A 74 -11.15 -1.34 1.84
CA ARG A 74 -11.91 -2.58 2.08
C ARG A 74 -11.11 -3.60 2.88
N ALA A 75 -9.85 -3.83 2.54
CA ALA A 75 -8.97 -4.79 3.23
C ALA A 75 -8.73 -4.40 4.69
N LEU A 76 -8.60 -3.09 4.96
CA LEU A 76 -8.40 -2.53 6.30
C LEU A 76 -9.71 -2.18 7.01
N GLN A 77 -10.86 -2.53 6.44
CA GLN A 77 -12.20 -2.26 6.98
C GLN A 77 -12.34 -0.83 7.50
N LEU A 78 -11.87 0.13 6.69
CA LEU A 78 -11.95 1.55 7.02
C LEU A 78 -13.41 2.00 7.07
N ASP A 79 -13.74 2.91 7.97
CA ASP A 79 -15.01 3.65 7.91
C ASP A 79 -14.94 4.79 6.88
N ASP A 80 -16.05 5.49 6.68
CA ASP A 80 -16.15 6.53 5.64
C ASP A 80 -15.23 7.72 5.89
N ILE A 81 -14.97 8.06 7.15
CA ILE A 81 -14.05 9.15 7.53
C ILE A 81 -12.61 8.71 7.30
N GLU A 82 -12.28 7.48 7.71
CA GLU A 82 -10.97 6.87 7.50
C GLU A 82 -10.65 6.70 6.01
N ARG A 83 -11.66 6.38 5.18
CA ARG A 83 -11.55 6.35 3.72
C ARG A 83 -11.20 7.73 3.18
N GLU A 84 -12.00 8.74 3.49
CA GLU A 84 -11.77 10.11 3.01
C GLU A 84 -10.35 10.58 3.37
N TYR A 85 -9.91 10.30 4.59
CA TYR A 85 -8.56 10.62 5.03
C TYR A 85 -7.47 9.88 4.25
N LEU A 86 -7.67 8.59 3.90
CA LEU A 86 -6.74 7.85 3.05
C LEU A 86 -6.61 8.48 1.65
N TYR A 87 -7.73 8.92 1.06
CA TYR A 87 -7.72 9.61 -0.23
C TYR A 87 -7.03 10.97 -0.14
N ASP A 88 -7.31 11.75 0.90
CA ASP A 88 -6.63 13.02 1.16
C ASP A 88 -5.10 12.82 1.29
N LEU A 89 -4.68 11.80 2.03
CA LEU A 89 -3.28 11.41 2.15
C LEU A 89 -2.65 11.01 0.80
N ALA A 90 -3.40 10.38 -0.09
CA ALA A 90 -2.91 10.02 -1.42
C ALA A 90 -2.78 11.24 -2.34
N HIS A 91 -3.73 12.18 -2.30
CA HIS A 91 -3.72 13.41 -3.10
C HIS A 91 -2.61 14.38 -2.70
N GLN A 92 -2.28 14.43 -1.41
CA GLN A 92 -1.19 15.26 -0.89
C GLN A 92 0.20 14.63 -1.08
N SER A 93 0.26 13.34 -1.42
CA SER A 93 1.53 12.69 -1.74
C SER A 93 2.06 13.26 -3.06
N PRO A 94 3.29 13.80 -3.09
CA PRO A 94 3.85 14.33 -4.33
C PRO A 94 3.87 13.21 -5.36
N THR A 95 3.07 13.35 -6.42
CA THR A 95 3.16 12.47 -7.59
C THR A 95 4.60 12.52 -8.07
N PRO A 96 5.28 11.38 -8.32
CA PRO A 96 6.58 11.43 -8.94
C PRO A 96 6.24 11.90 -10.35
N GLY A 97 6.50 13.18 -10.66
CA GLY A 97 6.33 13.73 -12.00
C GLY A 97 6.93 12.73 -12.99
N PRO A 98 6.35 12.59 -14.20
CA PRO A 98 6.68 11.49 -15.11
C PRO A 98 8.19 11.40 -15.21
N ARG A 99 8.77 10.36 -14.61
CA ARG A 99 10.13 9.95 -14.92
C ARG A 99 10.03 9.61 -16.39
N THR A 100 10.41 10.57 -17.23
CA THR A 100 10.67 10.31 -18.64
C THR A 100 11.43 9.00 -18.65
N ARG A 101 10.79 7.93 -19.14
CA ARG A 101 11.50 6.70 -19.48
C ARG A 101 12.52 7.19 -20.48
N ALA A 102 13.75 7.44 -20.01
CA ALA A 102 14.88 7.58 -20.89
C ALA A 102 14.84 6.31 -21.74
N ALA A 103 14.47 6.50 -23.01
CA ALA A 103 14.26 5.43 -23.94
C ALA A 103 15.48 4.51 -23.87
N SER A 104 15.25 3.22 -23.65
CA SER A 104 16.29 2.22 -23.74
C SER A 104 17.07 2.46 -25.04
N PRO A 105 18.40 2.63 -25.01
CA PRO A 105 19.15 2.83 -26.24
C PRO A 105 19.00 1.56 -27.09
N LYS A 106 18.35 1.70 -28.25
CA LYS A 106 18.34 0.68 -29.29
C LYS A 106 19.81 0.30 -29.59
N PRO A 107 20.20 -0.99 -29.51
CA PRO A 107 21.48 -1.40 -30.06
C PRO A 107 21.47 -1.13 -31.58
N ARG A 108 22.45 -0.36 -32.05
CA ARG A 108 22.66 -0.10 -33.48
C ARG A 108 23.14 -1.39 -34.16
N PRO A 109 22.78 -1.61 -35.44
CA PRO A 109 23.14 -2.81 -36.16
C PRO A 109 24.65 -2.84 -36.42
N VAL A 110 25.29 -3.96 -36.16
CA VAL A 110 26.60 -4.26 -36.73
C VAL A 110 26.35 -4.73 -38.16
N ILE A 111 26.88 -3.94 -39.10
CA ILE A 111 27.01 -4.29 -40.50
C ILE A 111 28.38 -4.97 -40.61
N GLN A 112 28.40 -6.22 -41.03
CA GLN A 112 29.56 -6.88 -41.65
C GLN A 112 29.09 -7.65 -42.87
#